data_AF-A0A961X8G8-F1
#
_entry.id   AF-A0A961X8G8-F1
#
_cell.length_a   1.000
_cell.length_b   1.000
_cell.length_c   1.000
_cell.angle_alpha   90.00
_cell.angle_beta   90.00
_cell.angle_gamma   90.00
#
_symmetry.space_group_name_H-M   'P 1'
#
loop_
_entity.id
_entity.type
_entity.pdbx_description
1 polymer ?
#
loop_
_entity_poly.entity_id
_entity_poly.type
_entity_poly.pdbx_seq_one_letter_code
_entity_poly.pdbx_strand_id
1 'polypeptide(L)'
;MRAHDPSEAEFQSDLRDFLKGNLLGAEVLSEVSGIATGRTDLYITHGGLAFVIELKKHDGAFSRVTANRYRAQATSYQAANVRLGFLGALELVDRPGPVPSIEECLWHSAFVPEGGSLPRHLIVFRVPGRLKSPSALR
;
A
#
# COMPACT_ATOMS: atom_id res chain seq x y z
N MET A 1 5.56 16.39 24.66
CA MET A 1 5.21 14.99 24.34
C MET A 1 5.36 14.83 22.84
N ARG A 2 6.31 14.03 22.33
CA ARG A 2 6.35 13.75 20.89
C ARG A 2 5.05 13.01 20.55
N ALA A 3 4.33 13.43 19.51
CA ALA A 3 3.23 12.63 18.98
C ALA A 3 3.77 11.23 18.67
N HIS A 4 3.03 10.17 18.99
CA HIS A 4 3.46 8.83 18.62
C HIS A 4 3.48 8.75 17.09
N ASP A 5 4.46 8.05 16.54
CA ASP A 5 4.44 7.78 15.11
C ASP A 5 3.22 6.89 14.80
N PRO A 6 2.51 7.14 13.68
CA PRO A 6 1.41 6.29 13.27
C PRO A 6 1.90 4.84 13.08
N SER A 7 1.05 3.91 13.47
CA SER A 7 1.28 2.47 13.36
C SER A 7 0.77 1.94 12.00
N GLU A 8 1.29 0.77 11.61
CA GLU A 8 0.79 0.05 10.43
C GLU A 8 -0.69 -0.34 10.58
N ALA A 9 -1.12 -0.65 11.81
CA ALA A 9 -2.50 -1.00 12.12
C ALA A 9 -3.46 0.19 11.97
N GLU A 10 -3.08 1.38 12.44
CA GLU A 10 -3.85 2.63 12.21
C GLU A 10 -3.96 2.91 10.71
N PHE A 11 -2.84 2.78 9.97
CA PHE A 11 -2.84 2.97 8.51
C PHE A 11 -3.75 1.97 7.78
N GLN A 12 -3.76 0.70 8.19
CA GLN A 12 -4.65 -0.32 7.65
C GLN A 12 -6.12 -0.01 7.95
N SER A 13 -6.43 0.37 9.19
CA SER A 13 -7.79 0.68 9.63
C SER A 13 -8.35 1.87 8.86
N ASP A 14 -7.58 2.97 8.76
CA ASP A 14 -7.99 4.19 8.08
C ASP A 14 -8.25 3.92 6.59
N LEU A 15 -7.36 3.18 5.92
CA LEU A 15 -7.55 2.84 4.50
C LEU A 15 -8.78 1.95 4.30
N ARG A 16 -8.99 0.96 5.19
CA ARG A 16 -10.19 0.11 5.13
C ARG A 16 -11.46 0.92 5.26
N ASP A 17 -11.52 1.81 6.24
CA ASP A 17 -12.72 2.60 6.51
C ASP A 17 -12.99 3.58 5.36
N PHE A 18 -11.95 4.19 4.80
CA PHE A 18 -12.05 4.98 3.57
C PHE A 18 -12.61 4.15 2.41
N LEU A 19 -12.08 2.95 2.16
CA LEU A 19 -12.54 2.10 1.06
C LEU A 19 -13.99 1.63 1.27
N LYS A 20 -14.37 1.24 2.48
CA LYS A 20 -15.76 0.86 2.79
C LYS A 20 -16.75 2.01 2.60
N GLY A 21 -16.34 3.23 2.92
CA GLY A 21 -17.18 4.42 2.76
C GLY A 21 -17.32 4.89 1.32
N ASN A 22 -16.31 4.65 0.47
CA ASN A 22 -16.23 5.28 -0.86
C ASN A 22 -16.32 4.29 -2.03
N LEU A 23 -15.96 3.01 -1.84
CA LEU A 23 -16.02 1.99 -2.89
C LEU A 23 -17.31 1.18 -2.76
N LEU A 24 -18.43 1.81 -3.14
CA LEU A 24 -19.76 1.21 -3.01
C LEU A 24 -19.87 -0.11 -3.78
N GLY A 25 -20.47 -1.11 -3.14
CA GLY A 25 -20.63 -2.45 -3.71
C GLY A 25 -19.36 -3.30 -3.73
N ALA A 26 -18.27 -2.84 -3.10
CA ALA A 26 -17.11 -3.69 -2.82
C ALA A 26 -17.21 -4.35 -1.44
N GLU A 27 -16.70 -5.57 -1.34
CA GLU A 27 -16.38 -6.19 -0.06
C GLU A 27 -14.94 -5.83 0.30
N VAL A 28 -14.71 -5.41 1.55
CA VAL A 28 -13.37 -5.07 2.07
C VAL A 28 -13.13 -5.82 3.36
N LEU A 29 -12.24 -6.81 3.29
CA LEU A 29 -11.86 -7.68 4.40
C LEU A 29 -10.41 -7.36 4.84
N SER A 30 -10.15 -7.43 6.14
CA SER A 30 -8.80 -7.29 6.71
C SER A 30 -8.25 -8.65 7.11
N GLU A 31 -6.93 -8.79 7.08
CA GLU A 31 -6.22 -9.92 7.72
C GLU A 31 -6.69 -11.30 7.20
N VAL A 32 -7.07 -11.37 5.93
CA VAL A 32 -7.61 -12.61 5.34
C VAL A 32 -6.49 -13.63 5.20
N SER A 33 -6.66 -14.75 5.87
CA SER A 33 -5.74 -15.89 5.86
C SER A 33 -6.13 -16.90 4.78
N GLY A 34 -5.17 -17.64 4.25
CA GLY A 34 -5.43 -18.74 3.30
C GLY A 34 -5.52 -18.32 1.84
N ILE A 35 -5.26 -17.04 1.52
CA ILE A 35 -5.03 -16.61 0.14
C ILE A 35 -3.56 -16.88 -0.19
N ALA A 36 -3.30 -17.71 -1.22
CA ALA A 36 -1.96 -18.02 -1.73
C ALA A 36 -0.92 -18.35 -0.63
N THR A 37 -1.31 -19.14 0.37
CA THR A 37 -0.48 -19.58 1.53
C THR A 37 -0.06 -18.50 2.53
N GLY A 38 -0.57 -17.27 2.40
CA GLY A 38 -0.24 -16.12 3.25
C GLY A 38 -1.44 -15.43 3.90
N ARG A 39 -1.15 -14.33 4.61
CA ARG A 39 -2.11 -13.39 5.20
C ARG A 39 -1.93 -12.04 4.52
N THR A 40 -3.00 -11.50 3.96
CA THR A 40 -3.00 -10.19 3.33
C THR A 40 -3.54 -9.12 4.28
N ASP A 41 -3.03 -7.89 4.16
CA ASP A 41 -3.49 -6.77 4.97
C ASP A 41 -4.92 -6.38 4.61
N LEU A 42 -5.21 -6.16 3.32
CA LEU A 42 -6.59 -5.98 2.83
C LEU A 42 -6.88 -6.83 1.59
N TYR A 43 -8.04 -7.47 1.60
CA TYR A 43 -8.61 -8.17 0.45
C TYR A 43 -9.89 -7.47 0.02
N ILE A 44 -9.97 -7.13 -1.27
CA ILE A 44 -11.07 -6.36 -1.83
C ILE A 44 -11.69 -7.14 -2.97
N THR A 45 -13.01 -7.31 -2.95
CA THR A 45 -13.76 -7.82 -4.10
C THR A 45 -14.74 -6.77 -4.61
N HIS A 46 -14.80 -6.58 -5.93
CA HIS A 46 -15.72 -5.63 -6.55
C HIS A 46 -16.03 -6.08 -7.98
N GLY A 47 -17.31 -6.32 -8.30
CA GLY A 47 -17.74 -6.66 -9.66
C GLY A 47 -17.04 -7.92 -10.23
N GLY A 48 -16.76 -8.92 -9.41
CA GLY A 48 -16.06 -10.15 -9.81
C GLY A 48 -14.53 -10.03 -9.88
N LEU A 49 -13.98 -8.82 -9.71
CA LEU A 49 -12.55 -8.60 -9.57
C LEU A 49 -12.15 -8.73 -8.11
N ALA A 50 -10.97 -9.30 -7.87
CA ALA A 50 -10.36 -9.38 -6.56
C ALA A 50 -8.97 -8.76 -6.59
N PHE A 51 -8.69 -7.91 -5.61
CA PHE A 51 -7.40 -7.25 -5.45
C PHE A 51 -6.91 -7.38 -4.02
N VAL A 52 -5.59 -7.38 -3.89
CA VAL A 52 -4.89 -7.42 -2.60
C VAL A 52 -4.12 -6.13 -2.42
N ILE A 53 -4.21 -5.57 -1.22
CA ILE A 53 -3.36 -4.49 -0.75
C ILE A 53 -2.47 -5.03 0.38
N GLU A 54 -1.17 -4.88 0.20
CA GLU A 54 -0.16 -5.06 1.24
C GLU A 54 0.26 -3.68 1.74
N LEU A 55 0.32 -3.51 3.06
CA LEU A 55 0.69 -2.29 3.75
C LEU A 55 1.96 -2.53 4.54
N LYS A 56 2.86 -1.55 4.53
CA LYS A 56 4.13 -1.62 5.27
C LYS A 56 4.44 -0.29 5.93
N LYS A 57 4.74 -0.31 7.21
CA LYS A 57 5.44 0.77 7.90
C LYS A 57 6.90 0.76 7.50
N HIS A 58 7.42 1.93 7.14
CA HIS A 58 8.79 2.09 6.69
C HIS A 58 9.47 3.25 7.40
N ASP A 59 10.49 2.94 8.21
CA ASP A 59 11.37 3.93 8.80
C ASP A 59 12.40 4.41 7.77
N GLY A 60 12.36 5.70 7.44
CA GLY A 60 13.18 6.33 6.41
C GLY A 60 12.42 6.66 5.12
N ALA A 61 13.14 7.16 4.12
CA ALA A 61 12.56 7.57 2.85
C ALA A 61 12.16 6.35 2.00
N PHE A 62 10.89 6.26 1.65
CA PHE A 62 10.33 5.22 0.82
C PHE A 62 10.42 5.61 -0.65
N SER A 63 11.15 4.81 -1.42
CA SER A 63 11.44 5.05 -2.84
C SER A 63 11.01 3.87 -3.71
N ARG A 64 11.10 4.05 -5.03
CA ARG A 64 10.91 2.95 -6.01
C ARG A 64 11.87 1.77 -5.74
N VAL A 65 13.10 2.06 -5.33
CA VAL A 65 14.11 1.04 -4.99
C VAL A 65 13.70 0.30 -3.72
N THR A 66 13.22 1.02 -2.71
CA THR A 66 12.74 0.43 -1.46
C THR A 66 11.51 -0.47 -1.71
N ALA A 67 10.58 -0.03 -2.54
CA ALA A 67 9.39 -0.79 -2.89
C ALA A 67 9.69 -2.16 -3.53
N ASN A 68 10.79 -2.28 -4.29
CA ASN A 68 11.20 -3.55 -4.89
C ASN A 68 11.46 -4.65 -3.84
N ARG A 69 11.82 -4.30 -2.60
CA ARG A 69 12.04 -5.27 -1.51
C ARG A 69 10.75 -5.96 -1.08
N TYR A 70 9.61 -5.27 -1.21
CA TYR A 70 8.29 -5.77 -0.81
C TYR A 70 7.47 -6.34 -1.98
N ARG A 71 8.05 -6.33 -3.19
CA ARG A 71 7.38 -6.76 -4.42
C ARG A 71 6.89 -8.21 -4.35
N ALA A 72 7.67 -9.12 -3.77
CA ALA A 72 7.29 -10.52 -3.66
C ALA A 72 5.98 -10.67 -2.85
N GLN A 73 5.89 -9.98 -1.71
CA GLN A 73 4.72 -9.99 -0.84
C GLN A 73 3.48 -9.44 -1.57
N ALA A 74 3.60 -8.26 -2.18
CA ALA A 74 2.49 -7.59 -2.86
C ALA A 74 1.98 -8.29 -4.14
N THR A 75 2.71 -9.29 -4.64
CA THR A 75 2.37 -9.99 -5.89
C THR A 75 2.17 -11.49 -5.74
N SER A 76 2.32 -12.00 -4.51
CA SER A 76 2.06 -13.39 -4.15
C SER A 76 0.63 -13.80 -4.52
N TYR A 77 -0.31 -12.86 -4.44
CA TYR A 77 -1.75 -13.09 -4.56
C TYR A 77 -2.32 -12.94 -5.97
N GLN A 78 -1.50 -12.51 -6.93
CA GLN A 78 -1.92 -12.24 -8.32
C GLN A 78 -2.08 -13.49 -9.20
N ALA A 79 -1.91 -14.68 -8.62
CA ALA A 79 -2.08 -15.95 -9.32
C ALA A 79 -3.56 -16.35 -9.51
N ALA A 80 -4.49 -15.75 -8.75
CA ALA A 80 -5.84 -16.30 -8.59
C ALA A 80 -6.98 -15.59 -9.36
N ASN A 81 -6.88 -14.29 -9.70
CA ASN A 81 -7.97 -13.59 -10.40
C ASN A 81 -7.49 -12.43 -11.29
N VAL A 82 -6.80 -11.43 -10.72
CA VAL A 82 -6.26 -10.28 -11.47
C VAL A 82 -4.76 -10.16 -11.25
N ARG A 83 -4.01 -9.89 -12.32
CA ARG A 83 -2.55 -9.61 -12.27
C ARG A 83 -2.26 -8.17 -11.82
N LEU A 84 -3.01 -7.70 -10.82
CA LEU A 84 -2.93 -6.37 -10.24
C LEU A 84 -2.94 -6.47 -8.72
N GLY A 85 -2.03 -5.74 -8.07
CA GLY A 85 -1.92 -5.66 -6.62
C GLY A 85 -1.47 -4.28 -6.20
N PHE A 86 -1.58 -4.01 -4.91
CA PHE A 86 -1.26 -2.72 -4.33
C PHE A 86 -0.25 -2.88 -3.19
N LEU A 87 0.71 -1.96 -3.14
CA LEU A 87 1.64 -1.82 -2.03
C LEU A 87 1.53 -0.40 -1.47
N GLY A 88 0.99 -0.28 -0.26
CA GLY A 88 0.96 0.96 0.50
C GLY A 88 2.12 1.03 1.48
N ALA A 89 2.80 2.16 1.55
CA ALA A 89 3.85 2.40 2.54
C ALA A 89 3.51 3.57 3.46
N LEU A 90 3.47 3.34 4.76
CA LEU A 90 3.49 4.42 5.75
C LEU A 90 4.95 4.85 5.95
N GLU A 91 5.30 6.00 5.38
CA GLU A 91 6.67 6.50 5.36
C GLU A 91 6.95 7.37 6.58
N LEU A 92 7.88 6.93 7.42
CA LEU A 92 8.32 7.67 8.61
C LEU A 92 9.69 8.29 8.37
N VAL A 93 9.67 9.49 7.81
CA VAL A 93 10.87 10.30 7.61
C VAL A 93 10.56 11.76 7.87
N ASP A 94 11.46 12.42 8.60
CA ASP A 94 11.39 13.86 8.78
C ASP A 94 11.85 14.55 7.50
N ARG A 95 10.90 15.06 6.71
CA ARG A 95 11.20 15.79 5.47
C ARG A 95 11.47 17.27 5.76
N PRO A 96 12.55 17.85 5.20
CA PRO A 96 12.63 19.29 5.03
C PRO A 96 11.73 19.70 3.86
N GLY A 97 11.04 20.84 3.97
CA GLY A 97 10.26 21.42 2.88
C GLY A 97 8.79 20.98 2.84
N PRO A 98 8.12 21.21 1.69
CA PRO A 98 6.68 20.96 1.55
C PRO A 98 6.34 19.47 1.59
N VAL A 99 5.08 19.19 1.88
CA VAL A 99 4.50 17.85 1.78
C VAL A 99 4.54 17.39 0.32
N PRO A 100 4.95 16.14 0.03
CA PRO A 100 5.00 15.64 -1.34
C PRO A 100 3.61 15.62 -1.99
N SER A 101 3.56 15.83 -3.31
CA SER A 101 2.32 15.73 -4.09
C SER A 101 1.84 14.28 -4.23
N ILE A 102 0.62 14.09 -4.72
CA ILE A 102 0.08 12.75 -4.99
C ILE A 102 0.92 12.03 -6.06
N GLU A 103 1.37 12.75 -7.09
CA GLU A 103 2.21 12.22 -8.17
C GLU A 103 3.58 11.76 -7.65
N GLU A 104 4.12 12.44 -6.64
CA GLU A 104 5.35 11.99 -5.95
C GLU A 104 5.10 10.79 -5.03
N CYS A 105 3.85 10.54 -4.66
CA CYS A 105 3.46 9.50 -3.71
C CYS A 105 2.84 8.27 -4.37
N LEU A 106 2.53 8.28 -5.66
CA LEU A 106 1.87 7.20 -6.38
C LEU A 106 2.66 6.83 -7.63
N TRP A 107 2.93 5.54 -7.84
CA TRP A 107 3.51 5.07 -9.09
C TRP A 107 3.13 3.64 -9.43
N HIS A 108 3.26 3.33 -10.72
CA HIS A 108 3.09 1.98 -11.25
C HIS A 108 4.45 1.29 -11.41
N SER A 109 4.46 -0.01 -11.14
CA SER A 109 5.53 -0.95 -11.48
C SER A 109 4.92 -2.18 -12.16
N ALA A 110 5.62 -2.73 -13.15
CA ALA A 110 5.24 -3.99 -13.80
C ALA A 110 6.45 -4.89 -13.97
N PHE A 111 6.22 -6.19 -13.93
CA PHE A 111 7.27 -7.17 -14.12
C PHE A 111 6.71 -8.51 -14.59
N VAL A 112 7.56 -9.32 -15.22
CA VAL A 112 7.22 -10.70 -15.55
C VAL A 112 7.89 -11.61 -14.51
N PRO A 113 7.14 -12.46 -13.78
CA PRO A 113 7.73 -13.46 -12.89
C PRO A 113 8.62 -14.44 -13.67
N GLU A 114 9.64 -15.00 -13.02
CA GLU A 114 10.45 -16.05 -13.63
C GLU A 114 9.57 -17.23 -14.08
N GLY A 115 9.81 -17.73 -15.29
CA GLY A 115 8.99 -18.77 -15.92
C GLY A 115 7.61 -18.30 -16.42
N GLY A 116 7.26 -17.02 -16.25
CA GLY A 116 6.03 -16.42 -16.77
C GLY A 116 6.21 -15.74 -18.13
N SER A 117 5.10 -15.55 -18.85
CA SER A 117 5.06 -14.79 -20.12
C SER A 117 4.29 -13.48 -20.02
N LEU A 118 3.64 -13.22 -18.88
CA LEU A 118 2.71 -12.11 -18.73
C LEU A 118 3.08 -11.24 -17.53
N PRO A 119 2.90 -9.91 -17.65
CA PRO A 119 3.24 -9.00 -16.57
C PRO A 119 2.26 -9.12 -15.39
N ARG A 120 2.82 -8.93 -14.21
CA ARG A 120 2.18 -8.63 -12.93
C ARG A 120 2.31 -7.13 -12.67
N HIS A 121 1.20 -6.48 -12.39
CA HIS A 121 1.12 -5.03 -12.17
C HIS A 121 1.04 -4.74 -10.68
N LEU A 122 1.80 -3.75 -10.24
CA LEU A 122 1.84 -3.28 -8.87
C LEU A 122 1.63 -1.78 -8.86
N ILE A 123 0.56 -1.33 -8.21
CA ILE A 123 0.36 0.08 -7.87
C ILE A 123 0.98 0.30 -6.51
N VAL A 124 1.93 1.21 -6.44
CA VAL A 124 2.62 1.55 -5.19
C VAL A 124 2.20 2.95 -4.79
N PHE A 125 1.80 3.11 -3.54
CA PHE A 125 1.57 4.42 -2.96
C PHE A 125 2.29 4.55 -1.61
N ARG A 126 2.68 5.77 -1.26
CA ARG A 126 3.20 6.09 0.08
C ARG A 126 2.36 7.17 0.74
N VAL A 127 2.24 7.08 2.05
CA VAL A 127 1.59 8.07 2.90
C VAL A 127 2.66 8.61 3.87
N PRO A 128 3.00 9.90 3.82
CA PRO A 128 3.94 10.48 4.78
C PRO A 128 3.32 10.51 6.18
N GLY A 129 3.93 9.81 7.14
CA GLY A 129 3.43 9.68 8.51
C GLY A 129 3.92 10.77 9.47
N ARG A 130 4.97 11.52 9.11
CA ARG A 130 5.55 12.62 9.91
C ARG A 130 5.31 13.98 9.26
N LEU A 131 4.05 14.30 8.99
CA LEU A 131 3.69 15.61 8.46
C LEU A 131 3.92 16.69 9.53
N LYS A 132 4.65 17.74 9.16
CA LYS A 132 4.74 18.94 9.97
C LYS A 132 3.48 19.78 9.76
N SER A 133 2.92 20.28 10.86
CA SER A 133 1.87 21.29 10.77
C SER A 133 2.35 22.50 9.94
N PRO A 134 1.47 23.20 9.20
CA PRO A 134 1.86 24.40 8.45
C PRO A 134 2.57 25.45 9.32
N SER A 135 2.18 25.57 10.60
CA SER A 135 2.82 26.47 11.57
C SER A 135 4.25 26.08 11.95
N ALA A 136 4.62 24.81 11.80
CA ALA A 136 5.95 24.28 12.11
C ALA A 136 6.92 24.30 10.90
N LEU A 137 6.47 24.81 9.76
CA LEU A 137 7.27 24.98 8.54
C LEU A 137 7.89 26.40 8.42
N ARG A 138 7.73 27.24 9.45
CA ARG A 138 8.33 28.59 9.54
C ARG A 138 9.69 28.58 10.20
#